data_AF-A0A024U682-F1
#
_entry.id   AF-A0A024U682-F1
#
_cell.length_a   1.000
_cell.length_b   1.000
_cell.length_c   1.000
_cell.angle_alpha   90.00
_cell.angle_beta   90.00
_cell.angle_gamma   90.00
#
_symmetry.space_group_name_H-M   'P 1'
#
loop_
_entity.id
_entity.type
_entity.pdbx_description
1 polymer ?
#
loop_
_entity_poly.entity_id
_entity_poly.type
_entity_poly.pdbx_seq_one_letter_code
_entity_poly.pdbx_strand_id
1 'polypeptide(L)'
;MADAASDAEKLAVAKGFLLASPPGEVREVAKDVTKLVPRGLLSDTALRGIMHTYNVENCLPMQLPNEEESKRLVICQEGEVDASHYLDTHSQKVWGFDHVTQEILPQDVQDASAHFTSSLESLRAALQGELDSYMSAQFGNQGAAAVFATNSTITLILSTERVSLRNFWSGRWKSKWTLANVSPDSSAATLAGRIDLHVHYFEDGNLQLLSHKDVAAAQVCGGARSLAQAVLDTIRAEEHVVHSNLEDMYINMTEETFKEMRRVMPVTQTKMEWNLFAHRTAKDLSRK
;
A
#
# COMPACT_ATOMS: atom_id res chain seq x y z
N MET A 1 16.27 -18.55 35.12
CA MET A 1 16.63 -17.28 34.47
C MET A 1 16.21 -17.42 33.03
N ALA A 2 15.34 -16.54 32.52
CA ALA A 2 14.99 -16.59 31.10
C ALA A 2 16.27 -16.32 30.30
N ASP A 3 16.60 -17.20 29.38
CA ASP A 3 17.76 -17.07 28.52
C ASP A 3 17.63 -15.75 27.75
N ALA A 4 18.65 -14.90 27.81
CA ALA A 4 18.60 -13.61 27.15
C ALA A 4 18.64 -13.84 25.63
N ALA A 5 17.70 -13.22 24.89
CA ALA A 5 17.65 -13.33 23.44
C ALA A 5 19.02 -12.97 22.82
N SER A 6 19.42 -13.75 21.82
CA SER A 6 20.64 -13.54 21.05
C SER A 6 20.57 -12.25 20.25
N ASP A 7 21.74 -11.74 19.83
CA ASP A 7 21.81 -10.52 19.03
C ASP A 7 21.18 -10.71 17.64
N ALA A 8 21.25 -11.92 17.08
CA ALA A 8 20.56 -12.25 15.84
C ALA A 8 19.03 -12.20 15.99
N GLU A 9 18.48 -12.70 17.10
CA GLU A 9 17.04 -12.64 17.38
C GLU A 9 16.57 -11.20 17.60
N LYS A 10 17.34 -10.40 18.37
CA LYS A 10 17.03 -8.98 18.56
C LYS A 10 17.04 -8.21 17.24
N LEU A 11 18.00 -8.50 16.35
CA LEU A 11 18.05 -7.90 15.01
C LEU A 11 16.87 -8.33 14.15
N ALA A 12 16.45 -9.60 14.22
CA ALA A 12 15.27 -10.09 13.51
C ALA A 12 13.98 -9.39 14.00
N VAL A 13 13.84 -9.17 15.31
CA VAL A 13 12.73 -8.41 15.89
C VAL A 13 12.76 -6.94 15.43
N ALA A 14 13.94 -6.30 15.46
CA ALA A 14 14.11 -4.93 14.97
C ALA A 14 13.72 -4.80 13.49
N LYS A 15 14.14 -5.76 12.65
CA LYS A 15 13.69 -5.85 11.25
C LYS A 15 12.17 -5.98 11.15
N GLY A 16 11.55 -6.83 11.97
CA GLY A 16 10.10 -6.98 12.02
C GLY A 16 9.36 -5.68 12.32
N PHE A 17 9.83 -4.90 13.31
CA PHE A 17 9.23 -3.59 13.63
C PHE A 17 9.33 -2.60 12.46
N LEU A 18 10.48 -2.54 11.79
CA LEU A 18 10.67 -1.63 10.66
C LEU A 18 9.81 -2.01 9.46
N LEU A 19 9.73 -3.30 9.13
CA LEU A 19 8.91 -3.78 8.01
C LEU A 19 7.40 -3.61 8.27
N ALA A 20 6.98 -3.66 9.53
CA ALA A 20 5.59 -3.44 9.94
C ALA A 20 5.22 -1.95 10.10
N SER A 21 6.11 -1.02 9.75
CA SER A 21 5.86 0.41 9.94
C SER A 21 4.69 0.91 9.11
N PRO A 22 3.76 1.68 9.70
CA PRO A 22 2.70 2.35 8.95
C PRO A 22 3.25 3.30 7.87
N PRO A 23 2.43 3.63 6.86
CA PRO A 23 2.81 4.59 5.83
C PRO A 23 3.26 5.93 6.43
N GLY A 24 4.33 6.53 5.91
CA GLY A 24 4.87 7.80 6.39
C GLY A 24 5.56 7.79 7.77
N GLU A 25 5.59 6.66 8.48
CA GLU A 25 6.04 6.62 9.89
C GLU A 25 7.33 5.81 10.11
N VAL A 26 7.83 5.12 9.08
CA VAL A 26 9.01 4.25 9.16
C VAL A 26 10.25 4.94 9.73
N ARG A 27 10.44 6.24 9.44
CA ARG A 27 11.58 7.02 9.97
C ARG A 27 11.48 7.24 11.47
N GLU A 28 10.29 7.44 12.01
CA GLU A 28 10.08 7.57 13.47
C GLU A 28 10.24 6.20 14.15
N VAL A 29 9.68 5.14 13.55
CA VAL A 29 9.89 3.76 14.02
C VAL A 29 11.38 3.41 14.03
N ALA A 30 12.14 3.78 12.99
CA ALA A 30 13.60 3.58 12.95
C ALA A 30 14.33 4.27 14.09
N LYS A 31 13.98 5.51 14.40
CA LYS A 31 14.56 6.25 15.54
C LYS A 31 14.26 5.55 16.86
N ASP A 32 13.05 5.02 17.05
CA ASP A 32 12.64 4.37 18.28
C ASP A 32 13.25 2.97 18.44
N VAL A 33 13.24 2.16 17.38
CA VAL A 33 13.89 0.85 17.35
C VAL A 33 15.39 0.98 17.67
N THR A 34 16.06 2.01 17.13
CA THR A 34 17.47 2.29 17.42
C THR A 34 17.75 2.55 18.91
N LYS A 35 16.79 3.13 19.65
CA LYS A 35 16.90 3.35 21.11
C LYS A 35 16.68 2.07 21.91
N LEU A 36 15.90 1.12 21.38
CA LEU A 36 15.52 -0.12 22.06
C LEU A 36 16.60 -1.22 21.93
N VAL A 37 17.34 -1.24 20.83
CA VAL A 37 18.38 -2.25 20.59
C VAL A 37 19.72 -1.85 21.21
N PRO A 38 20.59 -2.83 21.56
CA PRO A 38 21.96 -2.54 21.96
C PRO A 38 22.71 -1.69 20.93
N ARG A 39 23.58 -0.78 21.39
CA ARG A 39 24.36 0.11 20.52
C ARG A 39 25.18 -0.70 19.52
N GLY A 40 25.09 -0.33 18.24
CA GLY A 40 25.82 -0.96 17.15
C GLY A 40 25.19 -2.25 16.61
N LEU A 41 24.10 -2.76 17.23
CA LEU A 41 23.41 -3.95 16.71
C LEU A 41 22.71 -3.64 15.38
N LEU A 42 21.99 -2.51 15.32
CA LEU A 42 21.41 -1.99 14.09
C LEU A 42 22.46 -1.11 13.40
N SER A 43 23.35 -1.72 12.63
CA SER A 43 24.34 -1.01 11.82
C SER A 43 23.67 -0.21 10.69
N ASP A 44 24.34 0.81 10.19
CA ASP A 44 23.86 1.60 9.04
C ASP A 44 23.59 0.73 7.81
N THR A 45 24.40 -0.31 7.60
CA THR A 45 24.24 -1.28 6.52
C THR A 45 22.97 -2.13 6.69
N ALA A 46 22.69 -2.60 7.91
CA ALA A 46 21.47 -3.35 8.20
C ALA A 46 20.23 -2.47 8.06
N LEU A 47 20.29 -1.23 8.58
CA LEU A 47 19.20 -0.27 8.44
C LEU A 47 18.90 0.03 6.97
N ARG A 48 19.94 0.31 6.15
CA ARG A 48 19.77 0.53 4.71
C ARG A 48 19.09 -0.64 4.00
N GLY A 49 19.52 -1.87 4.28
CA GLY A 49 18.92 -3.06 3.68
C GLY A 49 17.45 -3.25 4.08
N ILE A 50 17.10 -2.99 5.35
CA ILE A 50 15.72 -3.08 5.83
C ILE A 50 14.85 -1.98 5.23
N MET A 51 15.36 -0.75 5.17
CA MET A 51 14.66 0.38 4.55
C MET A 51 14.47 0.18 3.04
N HIS A 52 15.45 -0.41 2.35
CA HIS A 52 15.30 -0.83 0.95
C HIS A 52 14.13 -1.79 0.80
N THR A 53 14.11 -2.88 1.58
CA THR A 53 13.01 -3.86 1.56
C THR A 53 11.66 -3.20 1.82
N TYR A 54 11.57 -2.37 2.86
CA TYR A 54 10.33 -1.65 3.21
C TYR A 54 9.83 -0.76 2.06
N ASN A 55 10.71 0.06 1.47
CA ASN A 55 10.33 1.01 0.43
C ASN A 55 9.90 0.31 -0.86
N VAL A 56 10.63 -0.73 -1.26
CA VAL A 56 10.38 -1.52 -2.48
C VAL A 56 9.09 -2.33 -2.36
N GLU A 57 8.89 -3.06 -1.25
CA GLU A 57 7.67 -3.86 -1.02
C GLU A 57 6.40 -3.01 -0.94
N ASN A 58 6.54 -1.76 -0.49
CA ASN A 58 5.44 -0.82 -0.37
C ASN A 58 5.22 0.07 -1.59
N CYS A 59 6.03 -0.05 -2.65
CA CYS A 59 5.89 0.72 -3.88
C CYS A 59 5.84 2.23 -3.60
N LEU A 60 6.83 2.75 -2.88
CA LEU A 60 6.81 4.13 -2.36
C LEU A 60 6.70 5.16 -3.52
N PRO A 61 5.67 6.02 -3.53
CA PRO A 61 5.54 7.07 -4.54
C PRO A 61 6.39 8.29 -4.16
N MET A 62 7.29 8.71 -5.06
CA MET A 62 8.23 9.81 -4.85
C MET A 62 8.03 10.92 -5.87
N GLN A 63 7.96 12.16 -5.38
CA GLN A 63 7.93 13.34 -6.25
C GLN A 63 9.33 13.60 -6.80
N LEU A 64 9.46 13.72 -8.13
CA LEU A 64 10.71 14.09 -8.76
C LEU A 64 10.97 15.61 -8.65
N PRO A 65 12.23 16.03 -8.49
CA PRO A 65 12.59 17.45 -8.51
C PRO A 65 12.28 18.06 -9.88
N ASN A 66 11.55 19.18 -9.89
CA ASN A 66 11.23 19.97 -11.10
C ASN A 66 10.28 19.31 -12.14
N GLU A 67 9.67 18.17 -11.82
CA GLU A 67 8.58 17.58 -12.61
C GLU A 67 7.21 18.05 -12.12
N GLU A 68 6.19 17.91 -12.96
CA GLU A 68 4.80 18.19 -12.58
C GLU A 68 4.38 17.33 -11.37
N GLU A 69 3.54 17.85 -10.48
CA GLU A 69 3.06 17.11 -9.29
C GLU A 69 2.32 15.80 -9.63
N SER A 70 1.82 15.70 -10.86
CA SER A 70 1.13 14.55 -11.44
C SER A 70 2.08 13.41 -11.84
N LYS A 71 3.38 13.68 -12.00
CA LYS A 71 4.38 12.68 -12.43
C LYS A 71 5.30 12.33 -11.27
N ARG A 72 5.09 11.12 -10.75
CA ARG A 72 5.79 10.59 -9.58
C ARG A 72 6.50 9.30 -9.94
N LEU A 73 7.72 9.14 -9.45
CA LEU A 73 8.47 7.91 -9.52
C LEU A 73 7.91 6.90 -8.52
N VAL A 74 7.88 5.62 -8.86
CA VAL A 74 7.48 4.55 -7.95
C VAL A 74 8.69 3.68 -7.61
N ILE A 75 9.09 3.67 -6.34
CA ILE A 75 10.19 2.83 -5.85
C ILE A 75 9.68 1.41 -5.66
N CYS A 76 9.99 0.53 -6.59
CA CYS A 76 9.47 -0.84 -6.65
C CYS A 76 10.49 -1.79 -7.29
N GLN A 77 10.24 -3.10 -7.16
CA GLN A 77 11.16 -4.13 -7.62
C GLN A 77 11.30 -4.14 -9.15
N GLU A 78 10.20 -3.91 -9.87
CA GLU A 78 10.19 -3.86 -11.34
C GLU A 78 10.97 -2.68 -11.93
N GLY A 79 11.07 -1.58 -11.18
CA GLY A 79 11.84 -0.40 -11.56
C GLY A 79 13.28 -0.41 -11.05
N GLU A 80 13.69 -1.42 -10.28
CA GLU A 80 15.01 -1.44 -9.65
C GLU A 80 16.10 -1.82 -10.67
N VAL A 81 17.02 -0.89 -10.93
CA VAL A 81 18.21 -1.12 -11.77
C VAL A 81 19.37 -1.62 -10.90
N ASP A 82 19.53 -1.00 -9.73
CA ASP A 82 20.35 -1.47 -8.62
C ASP A 82 19.74 -1.04 -7.28
N ALA A 83 20.36 -1.43 -6.16
CA ALA A 83 19.86 -1.20 -4.80
C ALA A 83 19.69 0.28 -4.40
N SER A 84 20.08 1.22 -5.25
CA SER A 84 19.95 2.67 -5.05
C SER A 84 19.38 3.41 -6.27
N HIS A 85 19.10 2.72 -7.38
CA HIS A 85 18.74 3.36 -8.64
C HIS A 85 17.44 2.79 -9.21
N TYR A 86 16.51 3.69 -9.55
CA TYR A 86 15.17 3.34 -9.99
C TYR A 86 14.82 3.97 -11.33
N LEU A 87 14.22 3.16 -12.20
CA LEU A 87 13.76 3.53 -13.54
C LEU A 87 12.48 4.36 -13.47
N ASP A 88 12.52 5.54 -14.06
CA ASP A 88 11.35 6.38 -14.33
C ASP A 88 10.78 6.07 -15.72
N THR A 89 9.57 5.52 -15.74
CA THR A 89 8.84 5.15 -16.95
C THR A 89 8.27 6.36 -17.71
N HIS A 90 8.27 7.55 -17.09
CA HIS A 90 7.80 8.80 -17.68
C HIS A 90 8.90 9.53 -18.42
N SER A 91 9.98 9.86 -17.71
CA SER A 91 11.10 10.63 -18.29
C SER A 91 12.16 9.76 -18.97
N GLN A 92 12.02 8.43 -18.91
CA GLN A 92 12.98 7.45 -19.42
C GLN A 92 14.39 7.63 -18.85
N LYS A 93 14.46 7.95 -17.55
CA LYS A 93 15.70 8.16 -16.80
C LYS A 93 15.79 7.19 -15.64
N VAL A 94 16.99 7.01 -15.12
CA VAL A 94 17.24 6.33 -13.84
C VAL A 94 17.59 7.39 -12.81
N TRP A 95 16.96 7.33 -11.64
CA TRP A 95 17.18 8.25 -10.53
C TRP A 95 17.79 7.52 -9.33
N GLY A 96 18.80 8.12 -8.72
CA GLY A 96 19.32 7.70 -7.42
C GLY A 96 18.31 7.98 -6.30
N PHE A 97 18.22 7.06 -5.33
CA PHE A 97 17.30 7.13 -4.19
C PHE A 97 18.01 6.69 -2.91
N ASP A 98 17.91 7.53 -1.86
CA ASP A 98 18.36 7.16 -0.52
C ASP A 98 17.20 6.57 0.28
N HIS A 99 17.26 5.26 0.53
CA HIS A 99 16.25 4.53 1.29
C HIS A 99 16.09 4.98 2.75
N VAL A 100 17.13 5.53 3.36
CA VAL A 100 17.10 5.92 4.79
C VAL A 100 16.45 7.27 4.96
N THR A 101 16.81 8.25 4.12
CA THR A 101 16.18 9.57 4.15
C THR A 101 14.83 9.59 3.44
N GLN A 102 14.59 8.63 2.54
CA GLN A 102 13.48 8.56 1.60
C GLN A 102 13.47 9.79 0.66
N GLU A 103 14.63 10.10 0.08
CA GLU A 103 14.80 11.25 -0.81
C GLU A 103 15.40 10.84 -2.16
N ILE A 104 14.92 11.46 -3.23
CA ILE A 104 15.53 11.36 -4.56
C ILE A 104 16.83 12.16 -4.57
N LEU A 105 17.89 11.62 -5.15
CA LEU A 105 19.18 12.27 -5.33
C LEU A 105 19.20 13.01 -6.69
N PRO A 106 19.00 14.34 -6.74
CA PRO A 106 18.78 15.04 -8.01
C PRO A 106 20.03 15.12 -8.90
N GLN A 107 21.20 14.87 -8.31
CA GLN A 107 22.49 14.89 -8.98
C GLN A 107 22.82 13.54 -9.64
N ASP A 108 22.12 12.47 -9.24
CA ASP A 108 22.39 11.10 -9.66
C ASP A 108 21.30 10.64 -10.64
N VAL A 109 21.45 11.11 -11.88
CA VAL A 109 20.47 10.89 -12.95
C VAL A 109 21.19 10.37 -14.18
N GLN A 110 20.67 9.27 -14.71
CA GLN A 110 21.24 8.61 -15.88
C GLN A 110 20.17 8.44 -16.95
N ASP A 111 20.58 8.45 -18.22
CA ASP A 111 19.67 8.17 -19.32
C ASP A 111 19.33 6.67 -19.36
N ALA A 112 18.05 6.35 -19.53
CA ALA A 112 17.56 4.98 -19.55
C ALA A 112 16.82 4.65 -20.85
N SER A 113 16.96 5.45 -21.91
CA SER A 113 16.22 5.28 -23.17
C SER A 113 16.38 3.89 -23.79
N ALA A 114 17.54 3.25 -23.58
CA ALA A 114 17.82 1.88 -24.00
C ALA A 114 16.89 0.82 -23.38
N HIS A 115 16.28 1.08 -22.21
CA HIS A 115 15.33 0.17 -21.57
C HIS A 115 13.96 0.14 -22.26
N PHE A 116 13.66 1.12 -23.12
CA PHE A 116 12.36 1.30 -23.77
C PHE A 116 12.36 0.81 -25.24
N THR A 117 13.28 -0.07 -25.63
CA THR A 117 13.37 -0.59 -27.00
C THR A 117 12.59 -1.88 -27.23
N SER A 118 11.73 -2.28 -26.30
CA SER A 118 10.97 -3.53 -26.40
C SER A 118 9.87 -3.45 -27.47
N SER A 119 9.46 -4.60 -28.03
CA SER A 119 8.32 -4.68 -28.95
C SER A 119 6.99 -4.28 -28.31
N LEU A 120 6.92 -4.26 -26.98
CA LEU A 120 5.74 -3.89 -26.19
C LEU A 120 5.70 -2.41 -25.82
N GLU A 121 6.70 -1.61 -26.23
CA GLU A 121 6.82 -0.21 -25.80
C GLU A 121 5.61 0.64 -26.18
N SER A 122 5.05 0.43 -27.38
CA SER A 122 3.85 1.16 -27.83
C SER A 122 2.64 0.91 -26.91
N LEU A 123 2.44 -0.34 -26.50
CA LEU A 123 1.37 -0.73 -25.59
C LEU A 123 1.65 -0.24 -24.16
N ARG A 124 2.90 -0.33 -23.69
CA ARG A 124 3.34 0.17 -22.39
C ARG A 124 3.09 1.68 -22.27
N ALA A 125 3.49 2.46 -23.28
CA ALA A 125 3.27 3.90 -23.32
C ALA A 125 1.78 4.26 -23.38
N ALA A 126 0.97 3.51 -24.14
CA ALA A 126 -0.47 3.70 -24.18
C ALA A 126 -1.14 3.41 -22.81
N LEU A 127 -0.72 2.33 -22.13
CA LEU A 127 -1.18 2.01 -20.77
C LEU A 127 -0.78 3.07 -19.75
N GLN A 128 0.45 3.58 -19.84
CA GLN A 128 0.94 4.65 -18.96
C GLN A 128 0.06 5.90 -19.10
N GLY A 129 -0.21 6.38 -20.32
CA GLY A 129 -1.04 7.58 -20.52
C GLY A 129 -2.49 7.45 -20.03
N GLU A 130 -3.10 6.28 -20.21
CA GLU A 130 -4.44 5.98 -19.71
C GLU A 130 -4.47 5.89 -18.18
N LEU A 131 -3.45 5.28 -17.57
CA LEU A 131 -3.30 5.23 -16.11
C LEU A 131 -3.03 6.61 -15.49
N ASP A 132 -2.20 7.44 -16.10
CA ASP A 132 -1.91 8.78 -15.58
C ASP A 132 -3.17 9.65 -15.56
N SER A 133 -3.95 9.56 -16.64
CA SER A 133 -5.26 10.22 -16.74
C SER A 133 -6.21 9.72 -15.65
N TYR A 134 -6.20 8.42 -15.37
CA TYR A 134 -6.98 7.82 -14.29
C TYR A 134 -6.53 8.27 -12.90
N MET A 135 -5.22 8.26 -12.62
CA MET A 135 -4.64 8.65 -11.35
C MET A 135 -4.92 10.13 -11.05
N SER A 136 -4.82 10.99 -12.05
CA SER A 136 -5.18 12.41 -11.95
C SER A 136 -6.65 12.59 -11.59
N ALA A 137 -7.55 11.89 -12.30
CA ALA A 137 -8.99 12.00 -12.10
C ALA A 137 -9.50 11.44 -10.77
N GLN A 138 -9.02 10.27 -10.33
CA GLN A 138 -9.55 9.59 -9.13
C GLN A 138 -8.72 9.85 -7.85
N PHE A 139 -7.42 10.11 -7.98
CA PHE A 139 -6.51 10.27 -6.85
C PHE A 139 -5.93 11.70 -6.73
N GLY A 140 -6.54 12.68 -7.41
CA GLY A 140 -6.29 14.11 -7.20
C GLY A 140 -4.84 14.55 -7.40
N ASN A 141 -4.14 14.01 -8.40
CA ASN A 141 -2.72 14.23 -8.69
C ASN A 141 -1.74 13.81 -7.57
N GLN A 142 -2.20 13.09 -6.55
CA GLN A 142 -1.32 12.58 -5.47
C GLN A 142 -0.90 11.13 -5.68
N GLY A 143 -1.52 10.45 -6.65
CA GLY A 143 -1.18 9.10 -7.02
C GLY A 143 -0.01 9.03 -8.01
N ALA A 144 0.73 7.93 -7.96
CA ALA A 144 1.78 7.57 -8.89
C ALA A 144 1.35 6.31 -9.66
N ALA A 145 1.64 6.29 -10.96
CA ALA A 145 1.50 5.10 -11.79
C ALA A 145 2.81 4.83 -12.52
N ALA A 146 3.23 3.56 -12.53
CA ALA A 146 4.40 3.10 -13.28
C ALA A 146 4.05 1.83 -14.06
N VAL A 147 4.42 1.81 -15.33
CA VAL A 147 4.18 0.67 -16.24
C VAL A 147 5.51 0.16 -16.78
N PHE A 148 5.84 -1.07 -16.40
CA PHE A 148 7.07 -1.76 -16.79
C PHE A 148 6.77 -2.86 -17.80
N ALA A 149 7.61 -2.99 -18.83
CA ALA A 149 7.49 -4.05 -19.83
C ALA A 149 8.72 -4.98 -19.75
N THR A 150 8.48 -6.29 -19.66
CA THR A 150 9.53 -7.32 -19.64
C THR A 150 9.16 -8.42 -20.63
N ASN A 151 9.87 -8.52 -21.76
CA ASN A 151 9.72 -9.53 -22.82
C ASN A 151 8.28 -9.86 -23.30
N SER A 152 7.47 -10.53 -22.47
CA SER A 152 6.09 -10.97 -22.73
C SER A 152 5.08 -10.58 -21.65
N THR A 153 5.49 -9.84 -20.61
CA THR A 153 4.64 -9.37 -19.51
C THR A 153 4.74 -7.88 -19.33
N ILE A 154 3.62 -7.26 -18.96
CA ILE A 154 3.56 -5.85 -18.55
C ILE A 154 3.09 -5.79 -17.11
N THR A 155 3.86 -5.14 -16.24
CA THR A 155 3.50 -4.92 -14.85
C THR A 155 3.08 -3.47 -14.67
N LEU A 156 1.90 -3.26 -14.10
CA LEU A 156 1.35 -1.95 -13.79
C LEU A 156 1.30 -1.80 -12.27
N ILE A 157 1.82 -0.69 -11.77
CA ILE A 157 1.83 -0.39 -10.34
C ILE A 157 1.17 0.97 -10.16
N LEU A 158 0.10 0.99 -9.38
CA LEU A 158 -0.56 2.20 -8.90
C LEU A 158 -0.23 2.30 -7.43
N SER A 159 0.24 3.46 -6.99
CA SER A 159 0.55 3.70 -5.58
C SER A 159 0.18 5.12 -5.21
N THR A 160 -0.55 5.29 -4.12
CA THR A 160 -0.87 6.59 -3.56
C THR A 160 -0.69 6.53 -2.06
N GLU A 161 -0.08 7.57 -1.52
CA GLU A 161 0.17 7.70 -0.10
C GLU A 161 -0.25 9.09 0.35
N ARG A 162 -1.10 9.16 1.38
CA ARG A 162 -1.51 10.40 2.01
C ARG A 162 -1.13 10.32 3.48
N VAL A 163 -0.26 11.22 3.90
CA VAL A 163 0.29 11.25 5.25
C VAL A 163 -0.02 12.60 5.87
N SER A 164 -0.62 12.58 7.05
CA SER A 164 -0.87 13.78 7.85
C SER A 164 -0.56 13.48 9.31
N LEU A 165 0.74 13.36 9.63
CA LEU A 165 1.19 13.04 11.00
C LEU A 165 0.74 14.09 12.02
N ARG A 166 0.63 15.36 11.60
CA ARG A 166 0.10 16.45 12.45
C ARG A 166 -1.36 16.21 12.86
N ASN A 167 -2.13 15.55 12.01
CA ASN A 167 -3.52 15.20 12.26
C ASN A 167 -3.68 13.73 12.66
N PHE A 168 -2.58 13.07 13.04
CA PHE A 168 -2.57 11.70 13.57
C PHE A 168 -3.11 10.63 12.62
N TRP A 169 -2.91 10.78 11.30
CA TRP A 169 -3.29 9.73 10.36
C TRP A 169 -2.35 9.59 9.16
N SER A 170 -2.28 8.38 8.64
CA SER A 170 -1.59 8.02 7.40
C SER A 170 -2.39 6.96 6.65
N GLY A 171 -2.26 6.95 5.32
CA GLY A 171 -2.97 6.01 4.46
C GLY A 171 -2.20 5.74 3.18
N ARG A 172 -2.16 4.48 2.78
CA ARG A 172 -1.58 4.01 1.53
C ARG A 172 -2.55 3.11 0.81
N TRP A 173 -2.70 3.34 -0.48
CA TRP A 173 -3.35 2.44 -1.41
C TRP A 173 -2.33 2.05 -2.47
N LYS A 174 -2.12 0.74 -2.64
CA LYS A 174 -1.28 0.22 -3.72
C LYS A 174 -2.04 -0.86 -4.47
N SER A 175 -1.96 -0.84 -5.79
CA SER A 175 -2.46 -1.93 -6.62
C SER A 175 -1.39 -2.33 -7.63
N LYS A 176 -1.09 -3.63 -7.66
CA LYS A 176 -0.10 -4.23 -8.56
C LYS A 176 -0.82 -5.18 -9.49
N TRP A 177 -0.65 -4.96 -10.79
CA TRP A 177 -1.31 -5.70 -11.85
C TRP A 177 -0.26 -6.28 -12.78
N THR A 178 -0.46 -7.52 -13.19
CA THR A 178 0.39 -8.22 -14.16
C THR A 178 -0.46 -8.62 -15.35
N LEU A 179 -0.08 -8.11 -16.51
CA LEU A 179 -0.65 -8.45 -17.79
C LEU A 179 0.27 -9.46 -18.48
N ALA A 180 -0.18 -10.71 -18.57
CA ALA A 180 0.53 -11.82 -19.20
C ALA A 180 -0.06 -12.17 -20.57
N ASN A 181 0.68 -12.97 -21.35
CA ASN A 181 0.30 -13.41 -22.69
C ASN A 181 0.11 -12.24 -23.67
N VAL A 182 0.89 -11.18 -23.50
CA VAL A 182 0.84 -10.00 -24.36
C VAL A 182 1.68 -10.29 -25.61
N SER A 183 1.08 -10.13 -26.79
CA SER A 183 1.82 -10.08 -28.04
C SER A 183 1.42 -8.83 -28.84
N PRO A 184 2.33 -8.27 -29.67
CA PRO A 184 2.05 -7.07 -30.45
C PRO A 184 0.83 -7.20 -31.36
N ASP A 185 0.53 -8.42 -31.81
CA ASP A 185 -0.53 -8.74 -32.76
C ASP A 185 -1.81 -9.28 -32.09
N SER A 186 -1.78 -9.60 -30.79
CA SER A 186 -2.93 -10.12 -30.05
C SER A 186 -3.71 -8.99 -29.38
N SER A 187 -5.03 -8.97 -29.59
CA SER A 187 -5.95 -8.09 -28.88
C SER A 187 -6.42 -8.65 -27.53
N ALA A 188 -5.91 -9.82 -27.13
CA ALA A 188 -6.25 -10.50 -25.88
C ALA A 188 -5.01 -10.66 -25.00
N ALA A 189 -5.20 -10.45 -23.70
CA ALA A 189 -4.18 -10.64 -22.67
C ALA A 189 -4.83 -11.14 -21.37
N THR A 190 -4.02 -11.68 -20.47
CA THR A 190 -4.49 -12.16 -19.17
C THR A 190 -4.07 -11.18 -18.09
N LEU A 191 -5.03 -10.56 -17.40
CA LEU A 191 -4.80 -9.63 -16.31
C LEU A 191 -5.01 -10.33 -14.97
N ALA A 192 -4.02 -10.24 -14.08
CA ALA A 192 -4.13 -10.62 -12.68
C ALA A 192 -3.62 -9.47 -11.82
N GLY A 193 -4.02 -9.38 -10.56
CA GLY A 193 -3.51 -8.32 -9.71
C GLY A 193 -3.86 -8.46 -8.25
N ARG A 194 -3.39 -7.50 -7.46
CA ARG A 194 -3.63 -7.39 -6.04
C ARG A 194 -3.77 -5.93 -5.66
N ILE A 195 -4.77 -5.64 -4.83
CA ILE A 195 -5.02 -4.32 -4.25
C ILE A 195 -4.77 -4.44 -2.75
N ASP A 196 -3.95 -3.56 -2.19
CA ASP A 196 -3.68 -3.46 -0.75
C ASP A 196 -4.01 -2.04 -0.25
N LEU A 197 -4.67 -1.98 0.90
CA LEU A 197 -5.02 -0.76 1.62
C LEU A 197 -4.47 -0.85 3.04
N HIS A 198 -3.73 0.18 3.45
CA HIS A 198 -3.24 0.36 4.82
C HIS A 198 -3.58 1.76 5.31
N VAL A 199 -4.44 1.87 6.31
CA VAL A 199 -4.76 3.13 6.99
C VAL A 199 -4.35 3.02 8.45
N HIS A 200 -3.78 4.08 9.01
CA HIS A 200 -3.41 4.19 10.40
C HIS A 200 -3.93 5.52 10.96
N TYR A 201 -4.61 5.45 12.10
CA TYR A 201 -5.08 6.60 12.86
C TYR A 201 -4.64 6.43 14.31
N PHE A 202 -4.00 7.44 14.88
CA PHE A 202 -3.31 7.33 16.16
C PHE A 202 -3.55 8.51 17.12
N GLU A 203 -4.68 9.20 17.00
CA GLU A 203 -5.10 10.18 18.01
C GLU A 203 -5.75 9.44 19.19
N ASP A 204 -5.18 9.59 20.39
CA ASP A 204 -5.65 8.96 21.64
C ASP A 204 -5.86 7.43 21.57
N GLY A 205 -5.24 6.76 20.60
CA GLY A 205 -5.38 5.34 20.34
C GLY A 205 -4.44 4.87 19.22
N ASN A 206 -4.54 3.61 18.82
CA ASN A 206 -3.87 3.07 17.65
C ASN A 206 -4.87 2.19 16.89
N LEU A 207 -5.38 2.72 15.78
CA LEU A 207 -6.34 2.06 14.91
C LEU A 207 -5.70 1.86 13.54
N GLN A 208 -5.70 0.61 13.07
CA GLN A 208 -5.23 0.28 11.74
C GLN A 208 -6.28 -0.49 10.96
N LEU A 209 -6.46 -0.12 9.70
CA LEU A 209 -7.18 -0.90 8.71
C LEU A 209 -6.15 -1.46 7.73
N LEU A 210 -6.02 -2.78 7.72
CA LEU A 210 -5.26 -3.53 6.73
C LEU A 210 -6.25 -4.36 5.92
N SER A 211 -6.34 -4.09 4.62
CA SER A 211 -7.20 -4.83 3.71
C SER A 211 -6.43 -5.18 2.45
N HIS A 212 -6.69 -6.37 1.91
CA HIS A 212 -6.15 -6.80 0.63
C HIS A 212 -7.21 -7.55 -0.16
N LYS A 213 -7.12 -7.44 -1.48
CA LYS A 213 -7.94 -8.20 -2.43
C LYS A 213 -7.04 -8.72 -3.54
N ASP A 214 -6.99 -10.04 -3.66
CA ASP A 214 -6.35 -10.72 -4.78
C ASP A 214 -7.37 -10.89 -5.91
N VAL A 215 -6.99 -10.48 -7.12
CA VAL A 215 -7.78 -10.61 -8.35
C VAL A 215 -7.19 -11.72 -9.20
N ALA A 216 -7.96 -12.78 -9.37
CA ALA A 216 -7.56 -13.93 -10.17
C ALA A 216 -7.36 -13.57 -11.64
N ALA A 217 -6.51 -14.34 -12.32
CA ALA A 217 -6.18 -14.15 -13.73
C ALA A 217 -7.43 -14.24 -14.62
N ALA A 218 -7.77 -13.15 -15.30
CA ALA A 218 -8.90 -13.05 -16.21
C ALA A 218 -8.46 -12.60 -17.60
N GLN A 219 -9.15 -13.09 -18.64
CA GLN A 219 -8.90 -12.65 -20.02
C GLN A 219 -9.51 -11.26 -20.24
N VAL A 220 -8.70 -10.34 -20.77
CA VAL A 220 -9.09 -8.99 -21.16
C VAL A 220 -8.87 -8.86 -22.65
N CYS A 221 -9.93 -8.53 -23.38
CA CYS A 221 -9.91 -8.37 -24.83
C CYS A 221 -10.23 -6.92 -25.20
N GLY A 222 -9.38 -6.30 -26.04
CA GLY A 222 -9.59 -4.94 -26.52
C GLY A 222 -10.86 -4.80 -27.37
N GLY A 223 -11.16 -5.78 -28.23
CA GLY A 223 -12.35 -5.74 -29.08
C GLY A 223 -12.41 -4.46 -29.93
N ALA A 224 -13.47 -3.65 -29.76
CA ALA A 224 -13.62 -2.33 -30.39
C ALA A 224 -12.91 -1.18 -29.65
N ARG A 225 -12.42 -1.41 -28.42
CA ARG A 225 -11.65 -0.47 -27.61
C ARG A 225 -10.15 -0.80 -27.71
N SER A 226 -9.29 0.13 -27.30
CA SER A 226 -7.87 -0.21 -27.13
C SER A 226 -7.72 -1.23 -25.98
N LEU A 227 -6.74 -2.12 -26.07
CA LEU A 227 -6.44 -3.05 -24.98
C LEU A 227 -6.16 -2.30 -23.66
N ALA A 228 -5.52 -1.13 -23.75
CA ALA A 228 -5.23 -0.28 -22.61
C ALA A 228 -6.49 0.20 -21.87
N GLN A 229 -7.52 0.62 -22.60
CA GLN A 229 -8.80 1.02 -22.01
C GLN A 229 -9.54 -0.16 -21.39
N ALA A 230 -9.52 -1.33 -22.03
CA ALA A 230 -10.14 -2.53 -21.48
C ALA A 230 -9.48 -2.94 -20.14
N VAL A 231 -8.14 -2.87 -20.06
CA VAL A 231 -7.40 -3.13 -18.82
C VAL A 231 -7.79 -2.11 -17.74
N LEU A 232 -7.83 -0.82 -18.08
CA LEU A 232 -8.20 0.23 -17.12
C LEU A 232 -9.63 0.07 -16.60
N ASP A 233 -10.59 -0.28 -17.46
CA ASP A 233 -11.97 -0.52 -17.06
C ASP A 233 -12.08 -1.72 -16.11
N THR A 234 -11.30 -2.78 -16.33
CA THR A 234 -11.22 -3.91 -15.39
C THR A 234 -10.64 -3.47 -14.04
N ILE A 235 -9.54 -2.71 -14.03
CA ILE A 235 -8.95 -2.18 -12.79
C ILE A 235 -10.00 -1.36 -12.03
N ARG A 236 -10.69 -0.43 -12.72
CA ARG A 236 -11.75 0.40 -12.13
C ARG A 236 -12.88 -0.43 -11.52
N ALA A 237 -13.34 -1.47 -12.21
CA ALA A 237 -14.40 -2.33 -11.70
C ALA A 237 -13.96 -3.07 -10.43
N GLU A 238 -12.73 -3.60 -10.42
CA GLU A 238 -12.20 -4.33 -9.26
C GLU A 238 -11.92 -3.43 -8.06
N GLU A 239 -11.42 -2.21 -8.29
CA GLU A 239 -11.23 -1.18 -7.25
C GLU A 239 -12.57 -0.66 -6.72
N HIS A 240 -13.58 -0.49 -7.58
CA HIS A 240 -14.93 -0.13 -7.17
C HIS A 240 -15.54 -1.16 -6.21
N VAL A 241 -15.37 -2.45 -6.49
CA VAL A 241 -15.81 -3.52 -5.57
C VAL A 241 -15.14 -3.39 -4.20
N VAL A 242 -13.85 -3.07 -4.13
CA VAL A 242 -13.17 -2.84 -2.83
C VAL A 242 -13.80 -1.66 -2.11
N HIS A 243 -14.02 -0.55 -2.82
CA HIS A 243 -14.61 0.65 -2.24
C HIS A 243 -16.02 0.39 -1.70
N SER A 244 -16.91 -0.19 -2.51
CA SER A 244 -18.28 -0.51 -2.10
C SER A 244 -18.31 -1.47 -0.91
N ASN A 245 -17.45 -2.49 -0.90
CA ASN A 245 -17.37 -3.41 0.24
C ASN A 245 -16.90 -2.71 1.52
N LEU A 246 -15.99 -1.74 1.43
CA LEU A 246 -15.56 -0.95 2.58
C LEU A 246 -16.68 -0.04 3.09
N GLU A 247 -17.43 0.60 2.19
CA GLU A 247 -18.59 1.42 2.55
C GLU A 247 -19.66 0.57 3.26
N ASP A 248 -20.04 -0.56 2.66
CA ASP A 248 -20.99 -1.50 3.25
C ASP A 248 -20.52 -2.03 4.60
N MET A 249 -19.23 -2.36 4.72
CA MET A 249 -18.63 -2.78 5.99
C MET A 249 -18.80 -1.68 7.04
N TYR A 250 -18.45 -0.43 6.75
CA TYR A 250 -18.54 0.65 7.75
C TYR A 250 -19.99 1.00 8.13
N ILE A 251 -20.94 0.92 7.19
CA ILE A 251 -22.37 1.12 7.47
C ILE A 251 -22.89 0.01 8.40
N ASN A 252 -22.59 -1.25 8.09
CA ASN A 252 -23.20 -2.40 8.79
C ASN A 252 -22.46 -2.82 10.07
N MET A 253 -21.17 -2.49 10.22
CA MET A 253 -20.34 -2.93 11.35
C MET A 253 -20.87 -2.49 12.71
N THR A 254 -21.49 -1.30 12.79
CA THR A 254 -22.04 -0.77 14.04
C THR A 254 -23.30 -1.51 14.50
N GLU A 255 -24.14 -1.91 13.55
CA GLU A 255 -25.41 -2.61 13.75
C GLU A 255 -25.22 -4.11 14.04
N GLU A 256 -24.25 -4.73 13.36
CA GLU A 256 -24.02 -6.17 13.42
C GLU A 256 -22.85 -6.51 14.35
N THR A 257 -21.62 -6.35 13.88
CA THR A 257 -20.42 -6.88 14.55
C THR A 257 -20.15 -6.23 15.92
N PHE A 258 -20.17 -4.89 16.01
CA PHE A 258 -19.87 -4.18 17.26
C PHE A 258 -20.95 -4.37 18.31
N LYS A 259 -22.21 -4.46 17.89
CA LYS A 259 -23.35 -4.68 18.78
C LYS A 259 -23.33 -6.07 19.40
N GLU A 260 -22.91 -7.08 18.64
CA GLU A 260 -22.70 -8.44 19.13
C GLU A 260 -21.55 -8.53 20.14
N MET A 261 -20.44 -7.81 19.91
CA MET A 261 -19.33 -7.76 20.86
C MET A 261 -19.70 -7.06 22.17
N ARG A 262 -20.26 -5.86 22.08
CA ARG A 262 -20.69 -5.08 23.25
C ARG A 262 -21.88 -4.21 22.92
N ARG A 263 -23.01 -4.56 23.50
CA ARG A 263 -24.22 -3.74 23.42
C ARG A 263 -23.99 -2.40 24.13
N VAL A 264 -24.52 -1.34 23.53
CA VAL A 264 -24.54 0.01 24.13
C VAL A 264 -25.33 0.01 25.45
N MET A 265 -26.39 -0.80 25.52
CA MET A 265 -27.21 -1.00 26.71
C MET A 265 -27.49 -2.49 26.94
N PRO A 266 -27.69 -2.93 28.20
CA PRO A 266 -28.20 -4.27 28.49
C PRO A 266 -29.48 -4.60 27.72
N VAL A 267 -29.84 -5.88 27.66
CA VAL A 267 -31.09 -6.36 27.01
C VAL A 267 -32.32 -5.63 27.55
N THR A 268 -32.31 -5.31 28.84
CA THR A 268 -33.38 -4.60 29.55
C THR A 268 -33.54 -3.14 29.14
N GLN A 269 -32.64 -2.59 28.31
CA GLN A 269 -32.59 -1.16 27.94
C GLN A 269 -32.49 -0.22 29.14
N THR A 270 -32.05 -0.72 30.29
CA THR A 270 -31.79 0.04 31.51
C THR A 270 -30.33 -0.10 31.89
N LYS A 271 -29.75 0.95 32.50
CA LYS A 271 -28.40 0.86 33.05
C LYS A 271 -28.37 -0.23 34.13
N MET A 272 -27.22 -0.87 34.30
CA MET A 272 -27.06 -1.85 35.36
C MET A 272 -27.31 -1.18 36.71
N GLU A 273 -28.31 -1.69 37.43
CA GLU A 273 -28.52 -1.32 38.83
C GLU A 273 -27.42 -1.99 39.65
N TRP A 274 -26.54 -1.22 40.28
CA TRP A 274 -25.44 -1.79 41.06
C TRP A 274 -25.86 -2.21 42.48
N ASN A 275 -27.07 -1.84 42.91
CA ASN A 275 -27.58 -2.18 44.24
C ASN A 275 -28.01 -3.66 44.33
N LEU A 276 -27.26 -4.43 45.12
CA LEU A 276 -27.52 -5.85 45.38
C LEU A 276 -28.92 -6.15 45.95
N PHE A 277 -29.50 -5.24 46.73
CA PHE A 277 -30.83 -5.45 47.32
C PHE A 277 -31.93 -5.39 46.25
N ALA A 278 -31.78 -4.55 45.23
CA ALA A 278 -32.73 -4.46 44.12
C ALA A 278 -32.79 -5.78 43.33
N HIS A 279 -31.63 -6.42 43.11
CA HIS A 279 -31.55 -7.73 42.44
C HIS A 279 -32.14 -8.87 43.25
N ARG A 280 -31.93 -8.86 44.58
CA ARG A 280 -32.50 -9.88 45.48
C ARG A 280 -34.03 -9.82 45.48
N THR A 281 -34.59 -8.62 45.63
CA THR A 281 -36.05 -8.41 45.58
C THR A 281 -36.66 -8.82 44.24
N ALA A 282 -36.00 -8.49 43.12
CA ALA A 282 -36.46 -8.90 41.79
C ALA A 282 -36.45 -10.43 41.59
N LYS A 283 -35.42 -11.12 42.09
CA LYS A 283 -35.31 -12.59 42.04
C LYS A 283 -36.38 -13.28 42.88
N ASP A 284 -36.73 -12.70 44.02
CA ASP A 284 -37.77 -13.24 44.91
C ASP A 284 -39.18 -13.01 44.33
N LEU A 285 -39.40 -11.90 43.61
CA LEU A 285 -40.64 -11.62 42.89
C LEU A 285 -40.84 -12.48 41.64
N SER A 286 -39.76 -12.86 40.93
CA SER A 286 -39.85 -13.70 39.72
C SER A 286 -40.03 -15.20 39.99
N ARG A 287 -40.04 -15.63 41.26
CA ARG A 287 -40.17 -17.03 41.70
C ARG A 287 -41.61 -17.41 42.12
N LYS A 288 -42.57 -16.50 41.95
CA LYS A 288 -44.00 -16.78 42.05
C LYS A 288 -44.61 -16.99 40.67
#